data_AF-A0A1H1A6L3-F1
#
_entry.id   AF-A0A1H1A6L3-F1
#
_cell.length_a   1.000
_cell.length_b   1.000
_cell.length_c   1.000
_cell.angle_alpha   90.00
_cell.angle_beta   90.00
_cell.angle_gamma   90.00
#
_symmetry.space_group_name_H-M   'P 1'
#
loop_
_entity.id
_entity.type
_entity.pdbx_description
1 polymer ?
#
loop_
_entity_poly.entity_id
_entity_poly.type
_entity_poly.pdbx_seq_one_letter_code
_entity_poly.pdbx_strand_id
1 'polypeptide(L)'
;MSTPWTLHGSTRRDHDEWKHLHELTHGWTAAWADNHGFHLDAVPAEPPATTHLWAWTTGRWLRARIDAPHWWAVVLAVGDTTIEPSWRREVTDLPEVSPVLHWAATDGRIRQYRGADGVLDQDTHIQLVPHRRTTAPFIGTRDSLPGEFGQLLGST
;
A
#
# COMPACT_ATOMS: atom_id res chain seq x y z
N MET A 1 7.35 -5.83 -25.24
CA MET A 1 6.55 -4.67 -24.80
C MET A 1 6.66 -4.58 -23.29
N SER A 2 6.95 -3.41 -22.72
CA SER A 2 7.03 -3.26 -21.26
C SER A 2 5.63 -3.35 -20.65
N THR A 3 5.47 -4.14 -19.59
CA THR A 3 4.21 -4.25 -18.84
C THR A 3 3.82 -2.85 -18.30
N PRO A 4 2.61 -2.33 -18.60
CA PRO A 4 2.25 -0.96 -18.24
C PRO A 4 2.02 -0.81 -16.73
N TRP A 5 2.33 0.38 -16.21
CA TRP A 5 1.97 0.78 -14.86
C TRP A 5 0.72 1.67 -14.91
N THR A 6 -0.22 1.43 -14.00
CA THR A 6 -1.49 2.15 -13.96
C THR A 6 -1.84 2.61 -12.55
N LEU A 7 -2.45 3.78 -12.46
CA LEU A 7 -3.08 4.32 -11.25
C LEU A 7 -4.59 4.25 -11.40
N HIS A 8 -5.26 3.78 -10.36
CA HIS A 8 -6.73 3.72 -10.27
C HIS A 8 -7.14 4.52 -9.06
N GLY A 9 -7.83 5.64 -9.24
CA GLY A 9 -8.28 6.51 -8.14
C GLY A 9 -9.78 6.41 -7.89
N SER A 10 -10.18 6.21 -6.63
CA SER A 10 -11.58 6.01 -6.26
C SER A 10 -12.44 7.27 -6.30
N THR A 11 -11.83 8.46 -6.20
CA THR A 11 -12.48 9.71 -5.74
C THR A 11 -13.03 9.59 -4.30
N ARG A 12 -13.79 10.58 -3.81
CA ARG A 12 -14.37 10.53 -2.45
C ARG A 12 -15.40 9.40 -2.38
N ARG A 13 -15.32 8.59 -1.33
CA ARG A 13 -16.24 7.50 -1.02
C ARG A 13 -16.79 7.66 0.39
N ASP A 14 -18.00 7.17 0.58
CA ASP A 14 -18.67 7.20 1.88
C ASP A 14 -18.28 5.97 2.72
N HIS A 15 -18.44 6.08 4.04
CA HIS A 15 -18.13 5.02 5.01
C HIS A 15 -18.69 3.64 4.59
N ASP A 16 -19.96 3.59 4.19
CA ASP A 16 -20.66 2.34 3.84
C ASP A 16 -20.14 1.66 2.57
N GLU A 17 -19.34 2.37 1.76
CA GLU A 17 -18.65 1.81 0.59
C GLU A 17 -17.35 1.09 0.96
N TRP A 18 -16.88 1.17 2.21
CA TRP A 18 -15.63 0.55 2.65
C TRP A 18 -15.60 -0.96 2.41
N LYS A 19 -16.75 -1.64 2.51
CA LYS A 19 -16.89 -3.06 2.19
C LYS A 19 -16.36 -3.43 0.80
N HIS A 20 -16.53 -2.56 -0.20
CA HIS A 20 -16.01 -2.79 -1.55
C HIS A 20 -14.48 -2.71 -1.58
N LEU A 21 -13.89 -1.80 -0.81
CA LEU A 21 -12.43 -1.71 -0.64
C LEU A 21 -11.90 -2.96 0.07
N HIS A 22 -12.56 -3.37 1.16
CA HIS A 22 -12.22 -4.57 1.91
C HIS A 22 -12.26 -5.83 1.03
N GLU A 23 -13.32 -6.01 0.23
CA GLU A 23 -13.45 -7.10 -0.75
C GLU A 23 -12.33 -7.07 -1.81
N LEU A 24 -12.04 -5.89 -2.38
CA LEU A 24 -10.95 -5.70 -3.34
C LEU A 24 -9.58 -6.12 -2.77
N THR A 25 -9.36 -5.83 -1.48
CA THR A 25 -8.11 -6.10 -0.77
C THR A 25 -8.10 -7.43 -0.02
N HIS A 26 -9.06 -8.33 -0.30
CA HIS A 26 -9.10 -9.62 0.36
C HIS A 26 -7.80 -10.41 0.12
N GLY A 27 -7.15 -10.82 1.21
CA GLY A 27 -5.86 -11.53 1.17
C GLY A 27 -4.63 -10.65 0.94
N TRP A 28 -4.77 -9.33 0.92
CA TRP A 28 -3.63 -8.40 0.85
C TRP A 28 -3.03 -8.19 2.24
N THR A 29 -1.73 -7.93 2.29
CA THR A 29 -1.09 -7.42 3.51
C THR A 29 -1.34 -5.92 3.59
N ALA A 30 -1.57 -5.39 4.79
CA ALA A 30 -1.84 -3.99 5.03
C ALA A 30 -1.08 -3.45 6.23
N ALA A 31 -0.68 -2.18 6.13
CA ALA A 31 -0.07 -1.40 7.18
C ALA A 31 -0.99 -0.23 7.55
N TRP A 32 -1.43 -0.19 8.81
CA TRP A 32 -2.35 0.84 9.29
C TRP A 32 -2.20 1.02 10.80
N ALA A 33 -2.89 2.02 11.36
CA ALA A 33 -2.88 2.28 12.79
C ALA A 33 -4.29 2.54 13.30
N ASP A 34 -4.48 2.42 14.60
CA ASP A 34 -5.68 2.85 15.30
C ASP A 34 -5.32 3.20 16.76
N ASN A 35 -6.34 3.35 17.61
CA ASN A 35 -6.17 3.63 19.03
C ASN A 35 -5.47 2.48 19.81
N HIS A 36 -5.27 1.32 19.20
CA HIS A 36 -4.61 0.15 19.78
C HIS A 36 -3.17 -0.05 19.29
N GLY A 37 -2.71 0.76 18.34
CA GLY A 37 -1.33 0.79 17.88
C GLY A 37 -1.20 0.71 16.37
N PHE A 38 -0.03 0.27 15.91
CA PHE A 38 0.26 0.05 14.50
C PHE A 38 0.11 -1.44 14.16
N HIS A 39 -0.56 -1.73 13.07
CA HIS A 39 -0.90 -3.06 12.59
C HIS A 39 -0.21 -3.33 11.26
N LEU A 40 0.34 -4.54 11.13
CA LEU A 40 0.79 -5.12 9.86
C LEU A 40 0.05 -6.46 9.67
N ASP A 41 -1.14 -6.40 9.07
CA ASP A 41 -2.09 -7.51 8.96
C ASP A 41 -3.05 -7.26 7.78
N ALA A 42 -4.17 -7.98 7.66
CA ALA A 42 -5.21 -7.70 6.68
C ALA A 42 -5.79 -6.28 6.81
N VAL A 43 -6.41 -5.80 5.73
CA VAL A 43 -7.24 -4.59 5.76
C VAL A 43 -8.43 -4.84 6.70
N PRO A 44 -8.74 -3.93 7.64
CA PRO A 44 -9.83 -4.13 8.58
C PRO A 44 -11.20 -4.08 7.90
N ALA A 45 -12.17 -4.83 8.45
CA ALA A 45 -13.53 -4.91 7.92
C ALA A 45 -14.29 -3.58 7.95
N GLU A 46 -13.89 -2.67 8.85
CA GLU A 46 -14.43 -1.30 8.98
C GLU A 46 -13.28 -0.29 8.82
N PRO A 47 -13.56 0.95 8.38
CA PRO A 47 -12.55 1.99 8.29
C PRO A 47 -11.86 2.22 9.65
N PRO A 48 -10.53 2.08 9.74
CA PRO A 48 -9.82 2.29 10.99
C PRO A 48 -9.76 3.77 11.36
N ALA A 49 -9.62 4.06 12.65
CA ALA A 49 -9.41 5.41 13.17
C ALA A 49 -7.97 5.91 12.92
N THR A 50 -7.61 6.08 11.65
CA THR A 50 -6.32 6.59 11.16
C THR A 50 -6.52 7.52 9.99
N THR A 51 -5.53 8.34 9.69
CA THR A 51 -5.53 9.17 8.48
C THR A 51 -5.13 8.37 7.24
N HIS A 52 -4.30 7.32 7.40
CA HIS A 52 -3.75 6.57 6.28
C HIS A 52 -3.69 5.06 6.53
N LEU A 53 -3.87 4.32 5.44
CA LEU A 53 -3.66 2.87 5.35
C LEU A 53 -2.93 2.57 4.05
N TRP A 54 -2.00 1.64 4.08
CA TRP A 54 -1.38 1.04 2.90
C TRP A 54 -1.76 -0.43 2.84
N ALA A 55 -1.92 -0.98 1.64
CA ALA A 55 -2.09 -2.42 1.44
C ALA A 55 -1.40 -2.87 0.16
N TRP A 56 -1.00 -4.13 0.07
CA TRP A 56 -0.31 -4.65 -1.10
C TRP A 56 -0.49 -6.15 -1.28
N THR A 57 -0.36 -6.55 -2.53
CA THR A 57 -0.14 -7.91 -3.00
C THR A 57 0.82 -7.86 -4.20
N THR A 58 1.21 -9.00 -4.76
CA THR A 58 2.12 -9.00 -5.92
C THR A 58 1.52 -8.22 -7.10
N GLY A 59 2.26 -7.20 -7.54
CA GLY A 59 1.90 -6.33 -8.66
C GLY A 59 0.83 -5.28 -8.37
N ARG A 60 0.36 -5.14 -7.12
CA ARG A 60 -0.68 -4.17 -6.74
C ARG A 60 -0.41 -3.57 -5.37
N TRP A 61 -0.48 -2.25 -5.30
CA TRP A 61 -0.29 -1.48 -4.06
C TRP A 61 -1.38 -0.46 -3.92
N LEU A 62 -1.94 -0.37 -2.72
CA LEU A 62 -3.03 0.51 -2.36
C LEU A 62 -2.56 1.51 -1.31
N ARG A 63 -3.03 2.73 -1.44
CA ARG A 63 -2.99 3.74 -0.39
C ARG A 63 -4.38 4.31 -0.21
N ALA A 64 -4.88 4.29 1.02
CA ALA A 64 -6.11 4.95 1.41
C ALA A 64 -5.83 6.14 2.34
N ARG A 65 -6.53 7.24 2.12
CA ARG A 65 -6.72 8.32 3.10
C ARG A 65 -8.12 8.16 3.69
N ILE A 66 -8.21 8.18 5.01
CA ILE A 66 -9.47 8.09 5.73
C ILE A 66 -9.66 9.40 6.50
N ASP A 67 -10.82 10.01 6.32
CA ASP A 67 -11.23 11.26 6.95
C ASP A 67 -12.73 11.16 7.25
N ALA A 68 -13.06 10.59 8.40
CA ALA A 68 -14.42 10.17 8.71
C ALA A 68 -15.45 11.31 8.48
N PRO A 69 -16.58 11.03 7.81
CA PRO A 69 -17.09 9.72 7.41
C PRO A 69 -16.66 9.28 5.99
N HIS A 70 -15.63 9.88 5.41
CA HIS A 70 -15.22 9.64 4.02
C HIS A 70 -13.86 8.97 3.92
N TRP A 71 -13.59 8.41 2.75
CA TRP A 71 -12.26 7.91 2.40
C TRP A 71 -11.97 8.09 0.91
N TRP A 72 -10.70 7.98 0.56
CA TRP A 72 -10.18 8.00 -0.81
C TRP A 72 -9.12 6.91 -0.91
N ALA A 73 -9.11 6.16 -2.00
CA ALA A 73 -8.08 5.19 -2.28
C ALA A 73 -7.49 5.40 -3.67
N VAL A 74 -6.23 5.01 -3.78
CA VAL A 74 -5.54 4.85 -5.06
C VAL A 74 -4.90 3.48 -5.07
N VAL A 75 -5.01 2.77 -6.19
CA VAL A 75 -4.25 1.55 -6.46
C VAL A 75 -3.24 1.83 -7.57
N LEU A 76 -1.97 1.56 -7.28
CA LEU A 76 -0.92 1.38 -8.27
C LEU A 76 -0.90 -0.10 -8.68
N ALA A 77 -0.97 -0.37 -9.98
CA ALA A 77 -0.99 -1.73 -10.51
C ALA A 77 -0.07 -1.89 -11.72
N VAL A 78 0.53 -3.07 -11.82
CA VAL A 78 1.28 -3.54 -12.99
C VAL A 78 0.39 -4.43 -13.86
N GLY A 79 0.46 -4.22 -15.18
CA GLY A 79 -0.24 -5.00 -16.17
C GLY A 79 -1.71 -4.59 -16.31
N ASP A 80 -2.46 -5.37 -17.10
CA ASP A 80 -3.90 -5.17 -17.21
C ASP A 80 -4.60 -5.79 -16.01
N THR A 81 -4.87 -4.93 -15.04
CA THR A 81 -5.66 -5.25 -13.86
C THR A 81 -6.94 -4.43 -13.88
N THR A 82 -8.07 -5.12 -13.75
CA THR A 82 -9.36 -4.52 -13.41
C THR A 82 -9.43 -4.39 -11.90
N ILE A 83 -9.52 -3.14 -11.40
CA ILE A 83 -9.75 -2.86 -9.98
C ILE A 83 -11.25 -2.70 -9.74
N GLU A 84 -11.82 -1.59 -10.24
CA GLU A 84 -13.24 -1.28 -10.11
C GLU A 84 -13.62 -0.30 -11.24
N PRO A 85 -14.69 -0.53 -12.03
CA PRO A 85 -14.99 0.29 -13.20
C PRO A 85 -15.24 1.78 -12.89
N SER A 86 -15.71 2.08 -11.68
CA SER A 86 -15.98 3.45 -11.25
C SER A 86 -14.72 4.24 -10.88
N TRP A 87 -13.55 3.59 -10.81
CA TRP A 87 -12.29 4.25 -10.48
C TRP A 87 -11.65 4.84 -11.72
N ARG A 88 -11.10 6.04 -11.59
CA ARG A 88 -10.40 6.70 -12.70
C ARG A 88 -9.07 5.98 -12.94
N ARG A 89 -8.95 5.31 -14.08
CA ARG A 89 -7.71 4.69 -14.56
C ARG A 89 -6.84 5.70 -15.30
N GLU A 90 -5.54 5.64 -15.05
CA GLU A 90 -4.54 6.42 -15.74
C GLU A 90 -3.24 5.63 -15.90
N VAL A 91 -2.58 5.75 -17.05
CA VAL A 91 -1.24 5.17 -17.26
C VAL A 91 -0.20 6.07 -16.62
N THR A 92 0.79 5.48 -15.97
CA THR A 92 1.90 6.21 -15.36
C THR A 92 3.24 5.63 -15.80
N ASP A 93 4.28 6.44 -15.69
CA ASP A 93 5.65 5.98 -15.82
C ASP A 93 6.00 5.02 -14.68
N LEU A 94 7.09 4.29 -14.88
CA LEU A 94 7.72 3.42 -13.88
C LEU A 94 7.90 4.19 -12.57
N PRO A 95 7.41 3.69 -11.43
CA PRO A 95 7.64 4.34 -10.15
C PRO A 95 9.11 4.23 -9.73
N GLU A 96 9.58 5.22 -8.99
CA GLU A 96 10.81 5.11 -8.22
C GLU A 96 10.58 4.10 -7.10
N VAL A 97 11.49 3.14 -6.96
CA VAL A 97 11.44 2.13 -5.91
C VAL A 97 12.65 2.29 -5.01
N SER A 98 12.43 2.38 -3.70
CA SER A 98 13.51 2.44 -2.72
C SER A 98 13.19 1.60 -1.48
N PRO A 99 14.21 1.01 -0.81
CA PRO A 99 14.02 0.34 0.46
C PRO A 99 13.48 1.29 1.54
N VAL A 100 12.58 0.80 2.39
CA VAL A 100 12.19 1.51 3.61
C VAL A 100 12.98 0.92 4.76
N LEU A 101 13.78 1.75 5.43
CA LEU A 101 14.51 1.33 6.61
C LEU A 101 13.59 1.39 7.83
N HIS A 102 13.54 0.30 8.59
CA HIS A 102 12.87 0.25 9.88
C HIS A 102 13.88 0.54 10.99
N TRP A 103 13.38 0.97 12.15
CA TRP A 103 14.21 0.93 13.36
C TRP A 103 14.48 -0.52 13.74
N ALA A 104 15.70 -0.81 14.19
CA ALA A 104 16.05 -2.16 14.65
C ALA A 104 15.12 -2.57 15.81
N ALA A 105 14.79 -3.85 15.92
CA ALA A 105 13.94 -4.35 17.00
C ALA A 105 14.49 -3.98 18.40
N THR A 106 15.82 -3.87 18.52
CA THR A 106 16.52 -3.52 19.76
C THR A 106 16.46 -2.04 20.14
N ASP A 107 16.01 -1.14 19.25
CA ASP A 107 15.97 0.30 19.54
C ASP A 107 14.93 0.66 20.60
N GLY A 108 14.01 -0.25 20.95
CA GLY A 108 13.02 -0.05 22.02
C GLY A 108 12.01 1.07 21.76
N ARG A 109 11.99 1.61 20.53
CA ARG A 109 11.17 2.75 20.11
C ARG A 109 9.75 2.39 19.69
N ILE A 110 9.44 1.10 19.48
CA ILE A 110 8.13 0.64 19.03
C ILE A 110 7.46 -0.19 20.13
N ARG A 111 6.74 0.47 21.05
CA ARG A 111 5.99 -0.20 22.13
C ARG A 111 4.55 -0.59 21.76
N GLN A 112 4.10 -0.26 20.55
CA GLN A 112 2.71 -0.39 20.11
C GLN A 112 2.56 -1.12 18.75
N TYR A 113 3.56 -1.90 18.34
CA TYR A 113 3.44 -2.75 17.15
C TYR A 113 2.57 -3.97 17.42
N ARG A 114 1.75 -4.33 16.44
CA ARG A 114 0.90 -5.53 16.39
C ARG A 114 1.15 -6.24 15.06
N GLY A 115 1.73 -7.43 15.12
CA GLY A 115 2.04 -8.27 13.97
C GLY A 115 3.12 -9.30 14.31
N ALA A 116 3.70 -9.93 13.29
CA ALA A 116 4.69 -10.99 13.48
C ALA A 116 5.98 -10.49 14.12
N ASP A 117 6.50 -11.25 15.10
CA ASP A 117 7.80 -11.00 15.71
C ASP A 117 8.90 -11.06 14.64
N GLY A 118 9.79 -10.07 14.64
CA GLY A 118 10.93 -10.00 13.71
C GLY A 118 10.69 -9.26 12.41
N VAL A 119 9.50 -8.68 12.16
CA VAL A 119 9.31 -7.84 10.95
C VAL A 119 10.28 -6.65 10.90
N LEU A 120 10.66 -6.13 12.07
CA LEU A 120 11.57 -4.99 12.23
C LEU A 120 13.02 -5.36 11.90
N ASP A 121 13.32 -6.66 11.83
CA ASP A 121 14.63 -7.19 11.45
C ASP A 121 14.66 -7.60 9.96
N GLN A 122 13.59 -7.32 9.21
CA GLN A 122 13.47 -7.61 7.79
C GLN A 122 13.62 -6.34 6.95
N ASP A 123 14.70 -6.23 6.19
CA ASP A 123 14.92 -5.15 5.20
C ASP A 123 14.17 -5.40 3.89
N THR A 124 12.95 -5.92 3.98
CA THR A 124 12.15 -6.36 2.85
C THR A 124 11.13 -5.31 2.39
N HIS A 125 10.86 -4.27 3.19
CA HIS A 125 9.88 -3.26 2.79
C HIS A 125 10.47 -2.29 1.77
N ILE A 126 9.60 -1.83 0.88
CA ILE A 126 9.90 -0.89 -0.17
C ILE A 126 8.82 0.20 -0.20
N GLN A 127 9.21 1.38 -0.64
CA GLN A 127 8.28 2.40 -1.10
C GLN A 127 8.32 2.49 -2.61
N LEU A 128 7.14 2.71 -3.21
CA LEU A 128 6.98 2.97 -4.64
C LEU A 128 6.40 4.37 -4.80
N VAL A 129 7.12 5.24 -5.52
CA VAL A 129 6.73 6.64 -5.73
C VAL A 129 6.54 6.89 -7.23
N PRO A 130 5.30 7.00 -7.72
CA PRO A 130 5.05 7.45 -9.08
C PRO A 130 5.57 8.88 -9.28
N HIS A 131 6.23 9.15 -10.41
CA HIS A 131 6.81 10.46 -10.74
C HIS A 131 5.75 11.52 -11.08
N ARG A 132 4.96 11.92 -10.08
CA ARG A 132 3.86 12.88 -10.21
C ARG A 132 3.86 13.85 -9.04
N ARG A 133 3.50 15.12 -9.33
CA ARG A 133 3.53 16.22 -8.35
C ARG A 133 2.65 16.01 -7.11
N THR A 134 1.66 15.12 -7.17
CA THR A 134 0.61 14.97 -6.15
C THR A 134 0.51 13.56 -5.58
N THR A 135 1.43 12.65 -5.93
CA THR A 135 1.35 11.25 -5.52
C THR A 135 2.34 10.99 -4.39
N ALA A 136 1.83 10.54 -3.24
CA ALA A 136 2.66 10.11 -2.12
C ALA A 136 2.99 8.62 -2.23
N PRO A 137 3.95 8.10 -1.43
CA PRO A 137 4.44 6.73 -1.58
C PRO A 137 3.37 5.68 -1.32
N PHE A 138 3.43 4.62 -2.11
CA PHE A 138 2.87 3.32 -1.81
C PHE A 138 3.88 2.51 -1.01
N ILE A 139 3.42 1.59 -0.18
CA ILE A 139 4.27 0.70 0.62
C ILE A 139 3.99 -0.73 0.19
N GLY A 140 5.04 -1.53 0.12
CA GLY A 140 4.97 -2.96 -0.12
C GLY A 140 6.21 -3.67 0.40
N THR A 141 6.40 -4.92 -0.04
CA THR A 141 7.62 -5.70 0.19
C THR A 141 8.32 -5.99 -1.13
N ARG A 142 9.60 -6.42 -1.09
CA ARG A 142 10.32 -6.86 -2.29
C ARG A 142 9.54 -7.92 -3.08
N ASP A 143 8.87 -8.85 -2.39
CA ASP A 143 8.06 -9.92 -3.00
C ASP A 143 6.75 -9.40 -3.63
N SER A 144 6.32 -8.19 -3.28
CA SER A 144 5.19 -7.55 -3.94
C SER A 144 5.56 -7.03 -5.34
N LEU A 145 6.84 -6.85 -5.67
CA LEU A 145 7.27 -6.54 -7.03
C LEU A 145 7.27 -7.79 -7.90
N PRO A 146 6.64 -7.77 -9.09
CA PRO A 146 6.81 -8.86 -10.04
C PRO A 146 8.28 -9.03 -10.41
N GLY A 147 8.73 -10.28 -10.59
CA GLY A 147 10.17 -10.61 -10.71
C GLY A 147 10.91 -9.87 -11.84
N GLU A 148 10.22 -9.53 -12.93
CA GLU A 148 10.75 -8.72 -14.03
C GLU A 148 11.16 -7.28 -13.62
N PHE A 149 10.66 -6.79 -12.49
CA PHE A 149 11.00 -5.50 -11.90
C PHE A 149 11.99 -5.60 -10.74
N GLY A 150 12.57 -6.78 -10.48
CA GLY A 150 13.58 -6.95 -9.43
C GLY A 150 14.80 -6.02 -9.61
N GLN A 151 15.10 -5.65 -10.85
CA GLN A 151 16.15 -4.67 -11.19
C GLN A 151 15.88 -3.24 -10.69
N LEU A 152 14.62 -2.89 -10.36
CA LEU A 152 14.28 -1.59 -9.78
C LEU A 152 14.73 -1.45 -8.32
N LEU A 153 15.04 -2.57 -7.68
CA LEU A 153 15.67 -2.60 -6.36
C LEU A 153 17.18 -2.30 -6.44
N GLY A 154 17.66 -1.84 -7.60
CA GLY A 154 19.06 -1.81 -7.99
C GLY A 154 19.99 -0.96 -7.11
N SER A 155 21.06 -1.64 -6.68
CA SER A 155 22.37 -1.17 -6.22
C SER A 155 22.36 -0.18 -5.05
N THR A 156 22.27 -0.71 -3.83
CA THR A 156 22.97 -0.07 -2.69
C THR A 156 24.44 0.13 -3.01
#